data_AF-A0ABD3WZS2-F1
#
_entry.id   AF-A0ABD3WZS2-F1
#
_cell.length_a   1.000
_cell.length_b   1.000
_cell.length_c   1.000
_cell.angle_alpha   90.00
_cell.angle_beta   90.00
_cell.angle_gamma   90.00
#
_symmetry.space_group_name_H-M   'P 1'
#
loop_
_entity.id
_entity.type
_entity.pdbx_description
1 polymer ?
#
loop_
_entity_poly.entity_id
_entity_poly.type
_entity_poly.pdbx_seq_one_letter_code
_entity_poly.pdbx_strand_id
1 'polypeptide(L)'
;MTLPFLPAEHVAPPFVSLKYQTKMIALLYSRVHYVESTWITNITFPIDSWSVLRKSVRTNNDVEFWHRRINAKAGKANRPLYVPISILYDESTSVATQIQLVSQKS
;
A
#
# COMPACT_ATOMS: atom_id res chain seq x y z
N MET A 1 10.99 -1.55 -9.12
CA MET A 1 10.23 -1.27 -7.88
C MET A 1 10.72 -2.21 -6.79
N THR A 2 11.70 -1.81 -5.97
CA THR A 2 12.36 -2.69 -4.98
C THR A 2 12.00 -2.35 -3.52
N LEU A 3 11.51 -1.13 -3.25
CA LEU A 3 11.26 -0.61 -1.91
C LEU A 3 10.34 -1.51 -1.04
N PRO A 4 9.23 -2.07 -1.55
CA PRO A 4 8.35 -2.92 -0.76
C PRO A 4 8.99 -4.25 -0.31
N PHE A 5 10.12 -4.64 -0.91
CA PHE A 5 10.79 -5.91 -0.64
C PHE A 5 11.98 -5.76 0.32
N LEU A 6 12.23 -4.55 0.84
CA LEU A 6 13.31 -4.31 1.79
C LEU A 6 12.85 -4.54 3.24
N PRO A 7 13.75 -4.99 4.13
CA PRO A 7 13.53 -4.96 5.57
C PRO A 7 13.26 -3.53 6.02
N ALA A 8 12.35 -3.35 6.99
CA ALA A 8 11.98 -2.01 7.47
C ALA A 8 13.20 -1.20 7.95
N GLU A 9 14.15 -1.87 8.61
CA GLU A 9 15.45 -1.33 9.04
C GLU A 9 16.31 -0.79 7.89
N HIS A 10 16.17 -1.32 6.68
CA HIS A 10 16.95 -0.91 5.51
C HIS A 10 16.24 0.17 4.66
N VAL A 11 14.97 0.46 4.94
CA VAL A 11 14.18 1.43 4.17
C VAL A 11 14.54 2.87 4.57
N ALA A 12 14.65 3.16 5.87
CA ALA A 12 14.83 4.55 6.34
C ALA A 12 16.22 5.16 6.06
N PRO A 13 17.36 4.47 6.27
CA PRO A 13 18.69 5.08 6.12
C PRO A 13 19.00 5.66 4.72
N PRO A 14 18.60 5.02 3.60
CA PRO A 14 18.77 5.60 2.27
C PRO A 14 18.05 6.95 2.07
N PHE A 15 16.88 7.15 2.69
CA PHE A 15 16.12 8.40 2.53
C PHE A 15 16.80 9.59 3.18
N VAL A 16 17.48 9.39 4.30
CA VAL A 16 18.29 10.43 4.96
C VAL A 16 19.42 10.90 4.02
N SER A 17 20.10 9.94 3.38
CA SER A 17 21.18 10.22 2.42
C SER A 17 20.66 10.91 1.16
N LEU A 18 19.55 10.43 0.59
CA LEU A 18 18.87 11.02 -0.56
C LEU A 18 18.41 12.46 -0.30
N LYS A 19 17.90 12.73 0.90
CA LYS A 19 17.46 14.08 1.29
C LYS A 19 18.62 15.06 1.34
N TYR A 20 19.78 14.62 1.83
CA TYR A 20 21.01 15.43 1.81
C TYR A 20 21.49 15.68 0.37
N GLN A 21 21.54 14.64 -0.47
CA GLN A 21 22.00 14.73 -1.86
C GLN A 21 21.10 15.62 -2.74
N THR A 22 19.81 15.66 -2.46
CA THR A 22 18.83 16.43 -3.26
C THR A 22 18.60 17.85 -2.74
N LYS A 23 19.25 18.26 -1.63
CA LYS A 23 19.02 19.55 -0.95
C LYS A 23 19.20 20.77 -1.85
N MET A 24 20.06 20.71 -2.85
CA MET A 24 20.31 21.83 -3.78
C MET A 24 19.28 21.92 -4.92
N ILE A 25 18.43 20.91 -5.11
CA ILE A 25 17.44 20.86 -6.19
C ILE A 25 16.05 20.81 -5.56
N ALA A 26 15.39 21.96 -5.44
CA ALA A 26 14.13 22.13 -4.72
C ALA A 26 13.04 21.11 -5.11
N LEU A 27 12.91 20.80 -6.42
CA LEU A 27 11.95 19.82 -6.92
C LEU A 27 12.25 18.38 -6.45
N LEU A 28 13.54 17.99 -6.41
CA LEU A 28 13.92 16.66 -5.95
C LEU A 28 13.81 16.56 -4.44
N TYR A 29 14.23 17.61 -3.74
CA TYR A 29 14.10 17.72 -2.30
C TYR A 29 12.63 17.57 -1.87
N SER A 30 11.70 18.28 -2.52
CA SER A 30 10.27 18.20 -2.17
C SER A 30 9.69 16.81 -2.39
N ARG A 31 10.10 16.11 -3.45
CA ARG A 31 9.68 14.73 -3.72
C ARG A 31 10.24 13.75 -2.67
N VAL A 32 11.54 13.83 -2.36
CA VAL A 32 12.16 12.97 -1.36
C VAL A 32 11.55 13.23 0.02
N HIS A 33 11.37 14.49 0.38
CA HIS A 33 10.74 14.91 1.63
C HIS A 33 9.30 14.38 1.76
N TYR A 34 8.50 14.50 0.71
CA TYR A 34 7.14 13.96 0.69
C TYR A 34 7.16 12.46 0.99
N VAL A 35 7.97 11.69 0.25
CA VAL A 35 8.03 10.23 0.44
C VAL A 35 8.46 9.86 1.86
N GLU A 36 9.49 10.53 2.40
CA GLU A 36 9.95 10.33 3.77
C GLU A 36 8.81 10.60 4.79
N SER A 37 8.16 11.77 4.69
CA SER A 37 7.11 12.19 5.62
C SER A 37 5.83 11.38 5.55
N THR A 38 5.52 10.78 4.39
CA THR A 38 4.25 10.06 4.18
C THR A 38 4.41 8.56 4.40
N TRP A 39 5.53 7.98 3.98
CA TRP A 39 5.68 6.52 3.91
C TRP A 39 6.74 5.95 4.84
N ILE A 40 7.69 6.77 5.32
CA ILE A 40 8.82 6.29 6.14
C ILE A 40 8.62 6.66 7.61
N THR A 41 8.32 7.92 7.91
CA THR A 41 8.22 8.42 9.29
C THR A 41 6.79 8.54 9.82
N ASN A 42 5.78 8.38 8.93
CA ASN A 42 4.38 8.49 9.31
C ASN A 42 3.90 7.27 10.10
N ILE A 43 3.32 7.51 11.28
CA ILE A 43 2.74 6.45 12.11
C ILE A 43 1.42 5.88 11.56
N THR A 44 0.76 6.61 10.66
CA THR A 44 -0.51 6.19 10.05
C THR A 44 -0.31 5.02 9.08
N PHE A 45 0.84 5.00 8.40
CA PHE A 45 1.23 3.97 7.43
C PHE A 45 2.64 3.48 7.74
N PRO A 46 2.83 2.73 8.84
CA PRO A 46 4.14 2.24 9.23
C PRO A 46 4.73 1.35 8.14
N ILE A 47 6.07 1.23 8.07
CA ILE A 47 6.76 0.49 7.01
C ILE A 47 6.24 -0.95 6.89
N ASP A 48 5.92 -1.60 8.01
CA ASP A 48 5.38 -2.96 8.04
C ASP A 48 3.98 -3.10 7.44
N SER A 49 3.20 -2.01 7.36
CA SER A 49 1.86 -2.04 6.76
C SER A 49 1.92 -2.17 5.24
N TRP A 50 2.93 -1.58 4.60
CA TRP A 50 3.07 -1.59 3.14
C TRP A 50 4.23 -2.47 2.63
N SER A 51 5.20 -2.80 3.47
CA SER A 51 6.25 -3.76 3.12
C SER A 51 5.62 -5.14 2.87
N VAL A 52 6.06 -5.76 1.78
CA VAL A 52 5.65 -7.10 1.34
C VAL A 52 6.76 -8.13 1.58
N LEU A 53 7.88 -7.72 2.19
CA LEU A 53 8.93 -8.63 2.61
C LEU A 53 8.31 -9.73 3.51
N ARG A 54 8.55 -10.99 3.15
CA ARG A 54 8.03 -12.19 3.86
C ARG A 54 6.50 -12.33 3.90
N LYS A 55 5.75 -11.53 3.13
CA LYS A 55 4.32 -11.77 2.92
C LYS A 55 4.14 -12.69 1.71
N SER A 56 3.20 -13.65 1.79
CA SER A 56 2.73 -14.40 0.63
C SER A 56 2.28 -13.37 -0.40
N VAL A 57 3.06 -13.24 -1.48
CA VAL A 57 3.08 -12.09 -2.37
C VAL A 57 1.66 -11.74 -2.82
N ARG A 58 1.15 -10.57 -2.40
CA ARG A 58 0.09 -9.88 -3.15
C ARG A 58 0.80 -9.17 -4.28
N THR A 59 0.79 -9.78 -5.44
CA THR A 59 1.40 -9.23 -6.64
C THR A 59 0.71 -7.91 -7.00
N ASN A 60 1.39 -7.04 -7.75
CA ASN A 60 0.74 -5.88 -8.36
C ASN A 60 -0.53 -6.31 -9.13
N ASN A 61 -0.52 -7.51 -9.71
CA ASN A 61 -1.67 -8.10 -10.40
C ASN A 61 -2.86 -8.34 -9.47
N ASP A 62 -2.63 -8.73 -8.21
CA ASP A 62 -3.71 -8.87 -7.23
C ASP A 62 -4.33 -7.51 -6.91
N VAL A 63 -3.51 -6.48 -6.67
CA VAL A 63 -3.99 -5.10 -6.41
C VAL A 63 -4.74 -4.55 -7.63
N GLU A 64 -4.19 -4.73 -8.84
CA GLU A 64 -4.85 -4.35 -10.08
C GLU A 64 -6.17 -5.11 -10.30
N PHE A 65 -6.21 -6.40 -9.95
CA PHE A 65 -7.41 -7.21 -10.01
C PHE A 65 -8.47 -6.74 -9.01
N TRP A 66 -8.06 -6.40 -7.78
CA TRP A 66 -8.93 -5.79 -6.78
C TRP A 66 -9.49 -4.46 -7.27
N HIS A 67 -8.65 -3.56 -7.80
CA HIS A 67 -9.10 -2.32 -8.42
C HIS A 67 -10.09 -2.56 -9.56
N ARG A 68 -9.82 -3.53 -10.45
CA ARG A 68 -10.75 -3.89 -11.54
C ARG A 68 -12.09 -4.39 -11.01
N ARG A 69 -12.09 -5.27 -10.00
CA ARG A 69 -13.32 -5.78 -9.35
C ARG A 69 -14.12 -4.67 -8.68
N ILE A 70 -13.46 -3.81 -7.91
CA ILE A 70 -14.11 -2.70 -7.23
C ILE A 70 -14.71 -1.73 -8.25
N ASN A 71 -13.96 -1.36 -9.29
CA ASN A 71 -14.46 -0.50 -10.35
C ASN A 71 -15.64 -1.13 -11.10
N ALA A 72 -15.61 -2.44 -11.35
CA ALA A 72 -16.73 -3.16 -11.97
C ALA A 72 -17.99 -3.13 -11.08
N LYS A 73 -17.84 -3.32 -9.76
CA LYS A 73 -18.95 -3.27 -8.79
C LYS A 73 -19.46 -1.85 -8.53
N ALA A 74 -18.55 -0.88 -8.45
CA ALA A 74 -18.87 0.53 -8.23
C ALA A 74 -19.54 1.15 -9.46
N GLY A 75 -19.33 0.63 -10.67
CA GLY A 75 -19.93 1.14 -11.90
C GLY A 75 -19.27 2.42 -12.43
N LYS A 76 -20.02 3.29 -13.13
CA LYS A 76 -19.47 4.52 -13.73
C LYS A 76 -18.86 5.47 -12.68
N ALA A 77 -17.90 6.28 -13.13
CA ALA A 77 -17.22 7.29 -12.34
C ALA A 77 -18.20 8.32 -11.73
N ASN A 78 -17.76 8.96 -10.63
CA ASN A 78 -18.46 10.02 -9.88
C ASN A 78 -19.59 9.55 -8.92
N ARG A 79 -19.34 8.49 -8.15
CA ARG A 79 -20.21 8.07 -7.05
C ARG A 79 -19.82 8.78 -5.75
N PRO A 80 -20.78 9.03 -4.85
CA PRO A 80 -20.47 9.44 -3.48
C PRO A 80 -19.51 8.44 -2.79
N LEU A 81 -18.60 8.96 -1.96
CA LEU A 81 -17.54 8.19 -1.30
C LEU A 81 -18.06 7.00 -0.47
N TYR A 82 -19.28 7.07 0.04
CA TYR A 82 -19.87 6.00 0.84
C TYR A 82 -20.11 4.70 0.04
N VAL A 83 -20.29 4.78 -1.29
CA VAL A 83 -20.57 3.61 -2.13
C VAL A 83 -19.34 2.70 -2.29
N PRO A 84 -18.15 3.21 -2.64
CA PRO A 84 -16.93 2.41 -2.58
C PRO A 84 -16.62 1.87 -1.17
N ILE A 85 -16.86 2.66 -0.11
CA ILE A 85 -16.59 2.25 1.27
C ILE A 85 -17.44 1.04 1.67
N SER A 86 -18.73 1.01 1.35
CA SER A 86 -19.59 -0.14 1.66
C SER A 86 -19.14 -1.39 0.90
N ILE A 87 -18.78 -1.26 -0.38
CA ILE A 87 -18.26 -2.37 -1.19
C ILE A 87 -16.95 -2.92 -0.61
N LEU A 88 -16.03 -2.03 -0.19
CA LEU A 88 -14.78 -2.41 0.46
C LEU A 88 -15.02 -3.15 1.78
N TYR A 89 -15.99 -2.68 2.58
CA TYR A 89 -16.37 -3.31 3.84
C TYR A 89 -16.92 -4.73 3.61
N ASP A 90 -17.86 -4.90 2.68
CA ASP A 90 -18.44 -6.21 2.33
C ASP A 90 -17.40 -7.19 1.77
N GLU A 91 -16.43 -6.69 1.00
CA GLU A 91 -15.34 -7.51 0.51
C GLU A 91 -14.36 -7.91 1.62
N SER A 92 -14.07 -7.02 2.57
CA SER A 92 -13.17 -7.31 3.69
C SER A 92 -13.71 -8.39 4.63
N THR A 93 -15.02 -8.38 4.89
CA THR A 93 -15.69 -9.41 5.70
C THR A 93 -15.72 -10.76 4.96
N SER A 94 -15.91 -10.74 3.64
CA SER A 94 -15.91 -11.96 2.82
C SER A 94 -14.53 -12.63 2.72
N VAL A 95 -13.44 -11.85 2.67
CA VAL A 95 -12.07 -12.38 2.62
C VAL A 95 -11.69 -13.10 3.92
N ALA A 96 -12.13 -12.59 5.08
CA ALA A 96 -11.90 -13.25 6.37
C ALA A 96 -12.50 -14.67 6.40
N THR A 97 -13.72 -14.82 5.85
CA THR A 97 -14.42 -16.10 5.76
C THR A 97 -13.73 -17.08 4.80
N GLN A 98 -13.21 -16.61 3.66
CA GLN A 98 -12.45 -17.45 2.73
C GLN A 98 -11.14 -17.96 3.33
N ILE A 99 -10.42 -17.13 4.08
CA ILE A 99 -9.19 -17.55 4.76
C ILE A 99 -9.49 -18.60 5.83
N GLN A 100 -10.56 -18.43 6.60
CA GLN A 100 -11.00 -19.45 7.57
C GLN A 100 -11.38 -20.78 6.91
N LEU A 101 -12.16 -20.75 5.83
CA LEU A 101 -12.59 -21.95 5.10
C LEU A 101 -11.41 -22.72 4.47
N VAL A 102 -10.39 -22.02 4.01
CA VAL A 102 -9.17 -22.64 3.49
C VAL A 102 -8.32 -23.20 4.64
N SER A 103 -8.27 -22.53 5.80
CA SER A 103 -7.55 -23.02 6.98
C SER A 103 -8.20 -24.24 7.66
N GLN A 104 -9.53 -24.39 7.56
CA GLN A 104 -10.26 -25.53 8.12
C GLN A 104 -10.18 -26.81 7.26
N LYS A 105 -9.64 -26.71 6.04
CA LYS A 105 -9.43 -27.86 5.13
C LYS A 105 -8.04 -28.48 5.22
N SER A 106 -7.24 -28.14 6.23
CA SER A 106 -5.93 -28.76 6.49
C SER A 106 -6.02 -29.81 7.60
#